data_AF-A0A967VZD5-F1
#
_entry.id   AF-A0A967VZD5-F1
#
_cell.length_a   1.000
_cell.length_b   1.000
_cell.length_c   1.000
_cell.angle_alpha   90.00
_cell.angle_beta   90.00
_cell.angle_gamma   90.00
#
_symmetry.space_group_name_H-M   'P 1'
#
loop_
_entity.id
_entity.type
_entity.pdbx_description
1 polymer ?
#
loop_
_entity_poly.entity_id
_entity_poly.type
_entity_poly.pdbx_seq_one_letter_code
_entity_poly.pdbx_strand_id
1 'polypeptide(L)' 'MNIVVLDGYTLNPGDLSWEQLEELGNCRIYDHTSPEQVVERARNADVLLTNKTPVTAEDVKQLPKLKYIGVLATG' A
#
# COMPACT_ATOMS: atom_id res chain seq x y z
N MET A 1 -1.22 12.36 -6.13
CA MET A 1 -0.74 11.60 -4.97
C MET A 1 -0.65 10.14 -5.40
N ASN A 2 0.48 9.47 -5.17
CA ASN A 2 0.64 8.04 -5.48
C ASN A 2 0.26 7.22 -4.24
N ILE A 3 -0.78 6.39 -4.38
CA ILE A 3 -1.32 5.53 -3.33
C ILE A 3 -0.99 4.08 -3.71
N VAL A 4 -0.33 3.36 -2.81
CA VAL A 4 0.02 1.95 -3.04
C VAL A 4 -0.66 1.09 -1.98
N VAL A 5 -1.44 0.10 -2.40
CA VAL A 5 -2.02 -0.94 -1.53
C VAL A 5 -1.19 -2.21 -1.71
N LEU A 6 -0.56 -2.70 -0.64
CA LEU A 6 0.36 -3.85 -0.72
C LEU A 6 -0.35 -5.20 -0.76
N ASP A 7 -1.53 -5.32 -0.15
CA ASP A 7 -2.22 -6.59 0.08
C ASP A 7 -3.75 -6.44 0.07
N GLY A 8 -4.27 -5.91 -1.05
CA GLY A 8 -5.66 -5.55 -1.23
C GLY A 8 -6.63 -6.73 -1.35
N TYR A 9 -6.17 -7.93 -1.72
CA TYR A 9 -7.07 -9.05 -2.02
C TYR A 9 -7.93 -9.48 -0.82
N THR A 10 -7.37 -9.45 0.39
CA THR A 10 -8.13 -9.86 1.59
C THR A 10 -9.17 -8.83 2.00
N LEU A 11 -8.98 -7.55 1.64
CA LEU A 11 -9.94 -6.47 1.88
C LEU A 11 -11.02 -6.43 0.79
N ASN A 12 -10.61 -6.60 -0.47
CA ASN A 12 -11.48 -6.56 -1.63
C ASN A 12 -11.04 -7.62 -2.66
N PRO A 13 -11.58 -8.85 -2.59
CA PRO A 13 -11.35 -9.90 -3.59
C PRO A 13 -12.13 -9.67 -4.90
N GLY A 14 -12.76 -8.50 -5.09
CA GLY A 14 -13.51 -8.12 -6.29
C GLY A 14 -15.01 -7.90 -6.06
N ASP A 15 -15.47 -7.95 -4.81
CA ASP A 15 -16.86 -7.69 -4.41
C ASP A 15 -17.12 -6.25 -3.94
N LEU A 16 -16.06 -5.46 -3.72
CA LEU A 16 -16.12 -4.03 -3.41
C LEU A 16 -15.47 -3.19 -4.53
N SER A 17 -15.60 -1.86 -4.44
CA SER A 17 -15.00 -0.90 -5.37
C SER A 17 -13.83 -0.15 -4.75
N TRP A 18 -12.80 0.12 -5.55
CA TRP A 18 -11.67 0.98 -5.20
C TRP A 18 -11.84 2.43 -5.69
N GLU A 19 -12.93 2.76 -6.41
CA GLU A 19 -13.12 4.04 -7.08
C GLU A 19 -12.95 5.25 -6.15
N GLN A 20 -13.49 5.18 -4.93
CA GLN A 20 -13.35 6.26 -3.96
C GLN A 20 -11.90 6.52 -3.54
N LEU A 21 -11.06 5.48 -3.52
CA LEU A 21 -9.63 5.62 -3.26
C LEU A 21 -8.91 6.19 -4.50
N GLU A 22 -9.30 5.73 -5.69
CA GLU A 22 -8.78 6.19 -6.98
C GLU A 22 -9.09 7.67 -7.26
N GLU A 23 -10.20 8.20 -6.74
CA GLU A 23 -10.52 9.64 -6.76
C GLU A 23 -9.50 10.49 -5.97
N LEU A 24 -8.83 9.91 -4.97
CA LEU A 24 -7.84 10.62 -4.14
C LEU A 24 -6.44 10.66 -4.78
N GLY A 25 -6.17 9.82 -5.78
CA GLY A 25 -4.87 9.77 -6.42
C GLY A 25 -4.63 8.57 -7.33
N ASN A 26 -3.41 8.51 -7.88
CA ASN A 26 -3.00 7.38 -8.70
C ASN A 26 -2.79 6.15 -7.82
N CYS A 27 -3.68 5.16 -7.95
CA CYS A 27 -3.64 3.95 -7.14
C CYS A 27 -2.93 2.80 -7.85
N ARG A 28 -2.08 2.10 -7.10
CA ARG A 28 -1.47 0.83 -7.48
C ARG A 28 -1.87 -0.20 -6.43
N ILE A 29 -2.75 -1.12 -6.79
CA ILE A 29 -3.28 -2.13 -5.87
C ILE A 29 -2.66 -3.48 -6.21
N TYR A 30 -2.04 -4.11 -5.21
CA TYR A 30 -1.48 -5.45 -5.31
C TYR A 30 -2.31 -6.41 -4.46
N ASP A 31 -2.59 -7.60 -4.98
CA ASP A 31 -3.31 -8.63 -4.24
C ASP A 31 -2.54 -9.07 -2.98
N HIS A 32 -1.25 -9.36 -3.16
CA HIS A 32 -0.31 -9.79 -2.13
C HIS A 32 1.10 -9.28 -2.44
N THR A 33 1.79 -8.76 -1.41
CA THR A 33 3.19 -8.33 -1.49
C THR A 33 4.04 -9.11 -0.48
N SER A 34 5.11 -9.76 -0.97
CA SER A 34 6.12 -10.37 -0.08
C SER A 34 7.03 -9.30 0.52
N PRO A 35 7.67 -9.53 1.68
CA PRO A 35 8.54 -8.55 2.33
C PRO A 35 9.63 -7.98 1.40
N GLU A 36 10.19 -8.82 0.53
CA GLU A 36 11.28 -8.44 -0.38
C GLU A 36 10.83 -7.49 -1.50
N GLN A 37 9.51 -7.44 -1.76
CA GLN A 37 8.91 -6.62 -2.81
C GLN A 37 8.43 -5.25 -2.31
N VAL A 38 8.40 -5.02 -0.99
CA VAL A 38 7.84 -3.79 -0.38
C VAL A 38 8.49 -2.55 -0.95
N VAL A 39 9.83 -2.47 -0.90
CA VAL A 39 10.58 -1.30 -1.38
C VAL A 39 10.38 -1.08 -2.88
N GLU A 40 10.37 -2.16 -3.68
CA GLU A 40 10.17 -2.05 -5.12
C GLU A 40 8.79 -1.48 -5.46
N ARG A 41 7.74 -2.04 -4.85
CA ARG A 41 6.34 -1.67 -5.12
C ARG A 41 5.97 -0.31 -4.54
N ALA A 42 6.57 0.07 -3.41
CA ALA A 42 6.31 1.34 -2.74
C ALA A 42 7.27 2.47 -3.13
N ARG A 43 8.25 2.24 -4.02
CA ARG A 43 9.35 3.17 -4.35
C ARG A 43 8.91 4.62 -4.61
N ASN A 44 7.73 4.79 -5.23
CA ASN A 44 7.19 6.10 -5.60
C ASN A 44 5.92 6.49 -4.81
N ALA A 45 5.57 5.74 -3.76
CA ALA A 45 4.38 5.98 -2.95
C ALA A 45 4.51 7.29 -2.16
N ASP A 46 3.47 8.13 -2.21
CA ASP A 46 3.23 9.18 -1.21
C ASP A 46 2.49 8.57 0.00
N VAL A 47 1.56 7.64 -0.28
CA VAL A 47 0.73 6.92 0.69
C VAL A 47 0.92 5.42 0.48
N LEU A 48 1.19 4.70 1.57
CA LEU A 48 1.27 3.25 1.60
C LEU A 48 0.16 2.68 2.48
N LEU A 49 -0.65 1.78 1.94
CA LEU A 49 -1.72 1.07 2.64
C LEU A 49 -1.37 -0.41 2.75
N THR A 50 -1.49 -0.98 3.95
CA THR A 50 -1.15 -2.38 4.22
C THR A 50 -2.10 -2.99 5.25
N ASN A 51 -2.40 -4.28 5.15
CA ASN A 51 -3.18 -5.04 6.14
C ASN A 51 -2.27 -5.92 7.01
N LYS A 52 -1.43 -6.74 6.37
CA LYS A 52 -0.55 -7.75 6.99
C LYS A 52 0.84 -7.80 6.35
N THR A 53 1.07 -7.19 5.19
CA THR A 53 2.43 -7.06 4.65
C THR A 53 3.29 -6.23 5.62
N PRO A 54 4.36 -6.80 6.20
CA PRO A 54 5.18 -6.10 7.17
C PRO A 54 5.95 -4.97 6.46
N VAL A 55 5.91 -3.79 7.05
CA VAL A 55 6.71 -2.63 6.61
C VAL A 55 7.70 -2.31 7.72
N THR A 56 8.97 -2.62 7.48
CA THR A 56 10.02 -2.45 8.48
C THR A 56 10.57 -1.02 8.47
N ALA A 57 11.28 -0.64 9.53
CA ALA A 57 11.99 0.63 9.57
C ALA A 57 13.03 0.77 8.44
N GLU A 58 13.61 -0.35 7.97
CA GLU A 58 14.58 -0.33 6.87
C GLU A 58 13.90 -0.12 5.51
N ASP A 59 12.69 -0.62 5.34
CA ASP A 59 11.88 -0.32 4.15
C ASP A 59 11.56 1.18 4.09
N VAL A 60 11.07 1.75 5.20
CA VAL A 60 10.69 3.17 5.26
C VAL A 60 11.85 4.12 4.93
N LYS A 61 13.08 3.82 5.39
CA LYS A 61 14.27 4.61 5.04
C LYS A 61 14.56 4.64 3.53
N GLN A 62 14.17 3.58 2.81
CA GLN A 62 14.36 3.49 1.36
C GLN A 62 13.22 4.13 0.56
N LEU A 63 12.20 4.68 1.23
CA LEU A 63 11.02 5.29 0.64
C LEU A 63 10.96 6.79 0.92
N PRO A 64 11.86 7.61 0.34
CA PRO A 64 12.01 9.03 0.69
C PRO A 64 10.79 9.91 0.32
N LYS A 65 9.87 9.40 -0.49
CA LYS A 65 8.64 10.10 -0.88
C LYS A 65 7.45 9.78 0.04
N LEU A 66 7.57 8.74 0.85
CA LEU A 66 6.50 8.24 1.70
C LEU A 66 6.18 9.27 2.79
N LYS A 67 4.92 9.71 2.82
CA LYS A 67 4.42 10.72 3.77
C LYS A 67 3.43 10.13 4.76
N TYR A 68 2.80 9.02 4.42
CA TYR A 68 1.75 8.42 5.22
C TYR A 68 1.72 6.89 5.04
N ILE A 69 1.56 6.18 6.16
CA ILE A 69 1.29 4.74 6.19
C ILE A 69 -0.07 4.57 6.87
N GLY A 70 -1.01 3.93 6.17
CA GLY A 70 -2.31 3.56 6.69
C GLY A 70 -2.41 2.05 6.85
N VAL A 71 -2.92 1.60 8.00
CA VAL A 71 -3.18 0.18 8.24
C VAL A 71 -4.64 -0.10 7.95
N LEU A 72 -4.91 -1.07 7.08
CA LEU A 72 -6.26 -1.53 6.71
C LEU A 72 -6.82 -2.54 7.73
N ALA A 73 -6.52 -2.30 9.01
CA ALA A 73 -6.88 -3.11 10.16
C ALA A 73 -6.79 -2.25 11.44
N THR A 74 -7.24 -2.81 12.56
CA THR A 74 -7.16 -2.14 13.88
C THR A 74 -5.91 -2.49 14.68
N GLY A 75 -5.20 -3.56 14.29
CA GLY A 75 -4.07 -4.13 15.01
C GLY A 75 -2.72 -3.66 14.51
#